data_AF-A0A821ZVC1-F1
#
_entry.id   AF-A0A821ZVC1-F1
#
_cell.length_a   1.000
_cell.length_b   1.000
_cell.length_c   1.000
_cell.angle_alpha   90.00
_cell.angle_beta   90.00
_cell.angle_gamma   90.00
#
_symmetry.space_group_name_H-M   'P 1'
#
loop_
_entity.id
_entity.type
_entity.pdbx_description
1 polymer ?
#
loop_
_entity_poly.entity_id
_entity_poly.type
_entity_poly.pdbx_seq_one_letter_code
_entity_poly.pdbx_strand_id
1 'polypeptide(L)'
;TNNGKTRYVRIDFLNSSEYNQILNSGIISFDGQCFHVHEYLAAPKVLFCSRCNIPGHTRKQCDFTFERCKRCDKNRKEGEHKECLINCHNCGGSHVSTDFRCSLVQGFREQLIQHLQQHPEYLPDNAQIFIPSHFRQYKQNFLSKNLQNDKYHDVKQYRMKNNNNINEWPLLPPAVHDTLSYSKYSKGYLDDTINLQVHLNRFEQECYEAKQNYDKKHNAIKTKINSCLNQIQSMMNCFSSTIQRQNEMMYVLKASLNECLDIIKISNQAICLMMTKSGDQQYTKMIEQLTTIPFDERQATINKIFSAYTPLIEDITTRIMDAAQHLIINND
;
A
#
# COMPACT_ATOMS: atom_id res chain seq x y z
N THR A 1 -5.51 -30.68 -2.39
CA THR A 1 -4.03 -30.63 -2.47
C THR A 1 -3.64 -29.58 -3.50
N ASN A 2 -3.41 -28.35 -3.04
CA ASN A 2 -3.05 -27.24 -3.93
C ASN A 2 -1.57 -27.35 -4.30
N ASN A 3 -1.31 -27.50 -5.60
CA ASN A 3 0.00 -27.34 -6.22
C ASN A 3 0.73 -26.16 -5.57
N GLY A 4 1.90 -26.37 -4.98
CA GLY A 4 2.66 -25.46 -4.10
C GLY A 4 3.06 -24.10 -4.68
N LYS A 5 2.10 -23.36 -5.23
CA LYS A 5 2.19 -21.97 -5.66
C LYS A 5 1.91 -21.11 -4.45
N THR A 6 2.97 -20.57 -3.87
CA THR A 6 2.91 -19.47 -2.91
C THR A 6 2.07 -18.33 -3.50
N ARG A 7 0.91 -18.06 -2.88
CA ARG A 7 0.08 -16.89 -3.22
C ARG A 7 0.64 -15.70 -2.45
N TYR A 8 1.22 -14.75 -3.18
CA TYR A 8 1.59 -13.46 -2.60
C TYR A 8 0.35 -12.56 -2.59
N VAL A 9 0.00 -12.03 -1.43
CA VAL A 9 -1.08 -11.06 -1.25
C VAL A 9 -0.44 -9.69 -1.02
N ARG A 10 -0.75 -8.72 -1.87
CA ARG A 10 -0.34 -7.33 -1.66
C ARG A 10 -1.34 -6.67 -0.71
N ILE A 11 -0.81 -6.03 0.33
CA ILE A 11 -1.59 -5.28 1.31
C ILE A 11 -1.05 -3.86 1.30
N ASP A 12 -1.91 -2.89 1.00
CA ASP A 12 -1.58 -1.47 1.02
C ASP A 12 -2.05 -0.88 2.36
N PHE A 13 -1.17 -0.15 3.05
CA PHE A 13 -1.47 0.48 4.33
C PHE A 13 -1.65 1.99 4.15
N LEU A 14 -2.67 2.55 4.82
CA LEU A 14 -2.98 3.98 4.75
C LEU A 14 -2.22 4.81 5.79
N ASN A 15 -1.67 4.16 6.83
CA ASN A 15 -0.98 4.79 7.94
C ASN A 15 0.40 4.16 8.17
N SER A 16 1.42 5.02 8.32
CA SER A 16 2.78 4.59 8.67
C SER A 16 2.87 3.92 10.04
N SER A 17 2.01 4.28 11.00
CA SER A 17 1.98 3.65 12.32
C SER A 17 1.55 2.19 12.25
N GLU A 18 0.48 1.91 11.50
CA GLU A 18 -0.07 0.55 11.29
C GLU A 18 0.92 -0.32 10.50
N TYR A 19 1.51 0.23 9.45
CA TYR A 19 2.61 -0.40 8.71
C TYR A 19 3.75 -0.83 9.64
N ASN A 20 4.21 0.07 10.51
CA ASN A 20 5.29 -0.24 11.46
C ASN A 20 4.86 -1.27 12.51
N GLN A 21 3.62 -1.24 13.01
CA GLN A 21 3.13 -2.23 13.96
C GLN A 21 3.12 -3.64 13.37
N ILE A 22 2.65 -3.80 12.13
CA ILE A 22 2.56 -5.09 11.45
C ILE A 22 3.95 -5.64 11.08
N LEU A 23 4.87 -4.76 10.69
CA LEU A 23 6.27 -5.16 10.49
C LEU A 23 6.95 -5.58 11.78
N ASN A 24 6.64 -4.92 12.89
CA ASN A 24 7.21 -5.23 14.18
C ASN A 24 6.64 -6.53 14.75
N SER A 25 5.35 -6.81 14.54
CA SER A 25 4.75 -8.08 14.93
C SER A 25 5.23 -9.23 14.05
N GLY A 26 5.59 -8.96 12.79
CA GLY A 26 5.97 -9.99 11.80
C GLY A 26 4.82 -10.93 11.43
N ILE A 27 3.60 -10.61 11.87
CA ILE A 27 2.40 -11.42 11.72
C ILE A 27 1.23 -10.48 11.45
N ILE A 28 0.42 -10.83 10.45
CA ILE A 28 -0.87 -10.18 10.18
C ILE A 28 -1.99 -11.21 10.24
N SER A 29 -3.11 -10.84 10.85
CA SER A 29 -4.30 -11.68 10.90
C SER A 29 -5.35 -11.17 9.92
N PHE A 30 -5.79 -12.02 9.01
CA PHE A 30 -6.82 -11.72 8.03
C PHE A 30 -7.78 -12.91 7.93
N ASP A 31 -9.08 -12.66 8.08
CA ASP A 31 -10.15 -13.68 8.01
C ASP A 31 -9.90 -14.89 8.94
N GLY A 32 -9.47 -14.62 10.17
CA GLY A 32 -9.17 -15.65 11.17
C GLY A 32 -7.88 -16.45 10.92
N GLN A 33 -7.12 -16.13 9.86
CA GLN A 33 -5.84 -16.77 9.56
C GLN A 33 -4.68 -15.83 9.87
N CYS A 34 -3.61 -16.38 10.46
CA CYS A 34 -2.37 -15.65 10.72
C CYS A 34 -1.35 -15.91 9.61
N PHE A 35 -0.81 -14.83 9.04
CA PHE A 35 0.21 -14.89 8.00
C PHE A 35 1.50 -14.26 8.49
N HIS A 36 2.62 -14.90 8.18
CA HIS A 36 3.93 -14.29 8.39
C HIS A 36 4.15 -13.16 7.38
N VAL A 37 4.53 -12.01 7.92
CA VAL A 37 4.81 -10.81 7.13
C VAL A 37 6.31 -10.76 6.86
N HIS A 38 6.68 -10.85 5.59
CA HIS A 38 8.03 -10.58 5.14
C HIS A 38 8.06 -9.23 4.43
N GLU A 39 8.90 -8.34 4.91
CA GLU A 39 9.07 -7.04 4.30
C GLU A 39 9.63 -7.19 2.88
N TYR A 40 8.89 -6.68 1.89
CA TYR A 40 9.32 -6.72 0.52
C TYR A 40 10.36 -5.62 0.29
N LEU A 41 11.64 -5.99 0.41
CA LEU A 41 12.73 -5.16 -0.08
C LEU A 41 12.60 -5.10 -1.60
N ALA A 42 12.26 -3.92 -2.12
CA ALA A 42 12.27 -3.68 -3.55
C ALA A 42 13.61 -4.14 -4.12
N ALA A 43 13.54 -4.91 -5.20
CA ALA A 43 14.68 -5.43 -5.96
C ALA A 43 15.86 -4.45 -5.95
N PRO A 44 16.94 -4.70 -5.20
CA PRO A 44 18.08 -3.79 -5.22
C PRO A 44 18.57 -3.74 -6.67
N LYS A 45 18.73 -2.53 -7.21
CA LYS A 45 19.25 -2.35 -8.56
C LYS A 45 20.68 -2.91 -8.59
N VAL A 46 20.84 -4.06 -9.26
CA VAL A 46 22.14 -4.70 -9.39
C VAL A 46 23.04 -3.81 -10.24
N LEU A 47 24.17 -3.38 -9.66
CA LEU A 47 25.18 -2.64 -10.38
C LEU A 47 25.94 -3.61 -11.31
N PHE A 48 25.81 -3.40 -12.61
CA PHE A 48 26.60 -4.10 -13.62
C PHE A 48 27.81 -3.26 -14.03
N CYS A 49 28.98 -3.88 -14.06
CA CYS A 49 30.17 -3.23 -14.61
C CYS A 49 29.95 -2.87 -16.07
N SER A 50 30.13 -1.61 -16.46
CA SER A 50 29.93 -1.17 -17.85
C SER A 50 30.98 -1.72 -18.83
N ARG A 51 32.07 -2.31 -18.33
CA ARG A 51 33.11 -2.94 -19.14
C ARG A 51 32.88 -4.43 -19.37
N CYS A 52 32.61 -5.22 -18.32
CA CYS A 52 32.45 -6.67 -18.46
C CYS A 52 31.01 -7.19 -18.28
N ASN A 53 30.07 -6.34 -17.86
CA ASN A 53 28.67 -6.69 -17.57
C ASN A 53 28.47 -7.79 -16.51
N ILE A 54 29.48 -8.01 -15.67
CA ILE A 54 29.38 -8.85 -14.47
C ILE A 54 28.88 -7.98 -13.32
N PRO A 55 27.97 -8.48 -12.45
CA PRO A 55 27.50 -7.75 -11.29
C PRO A 55 28.60 -7.56 -10.23
N GLY A 56 28.44 -6.55 -9.37
CA GLY A 56 29.19 -6.45 -8.11
C GLY A 56 30.49 -5.63 -8.12
N HIS A 57 30.85 -4.99 -9.23
CA HIS A 57 32.01 -4.08 -9.26
C HIS A 57 31.84 -2.92 -10.24
N THR A 58 32.66 -1.89 -10.06
CA THR A 58 32.70 -0.71 -10.95
C THR A 58 33.72 -0.89 -12.08
N ARG A 59 33.62 -0.07 -13.13
CA ARG A 59 34.60 -0.06 -14.24
C ARG A 59 36.06 0.15 -13.77
N LYS A 60 36.27 0.84 -12.66
CA LYS A 60 37.61 1.11 -12.09
C LYS A 60 38.24 -0.14 -11.45
N GLN A 61 37.41 -1.07 -10.98
CA GLN A 61 37.81 -2.32 -10.32
C GLN A 61 37.69 -3.51 -11.27
N CYS A 62 37.61 -3.26 -12.58
CA CYS A 62 37.38 -4.30 -13.57
C CYS A 62 38.71 -4.74 -14.18
N ASP A 63 39.03 -6.03 -14.01
CA ASP A 63 40.28 -6.63 -14.52
C ASP A 63 40.28 -6.82 -16.04
N PHE A 64 39.13 -6.72 -16.69
CA PHE A 64 39.04 -6.81 -18.15
C PHE A 64 39.68 -5.57 -18.78
N THR A 65 40.47 -5.79 -19.82
CA THR A 65 41.17 -4.73 -20.58
C THR A 65 40.29 -4.12 -21.68
N PHE A 66 39.25 -4.83 -22.12
CA PHE A 66 38.34 -4.42 -23.19
C PHE A 66 36.86 -4.44 -22.76
N GLU A 67 35.99 -3.78 -23.54
CA GLU A 67 34.55 -3.72 -23.27
C GLU A 67 33.86 -4.94 -23.90
N ARG A 68 33.30 -5.83 -23.06
CA ARG A 68 32.57 -7.04 -23.49
C ARG A 68 31.17 -6.69 -23.96
N CYS A 69 30.74 -7.32 -25.05
CA CYS A 69 29.39 -7.20 -25.57
C CYS A 69 28.38 -7.92 -24.66
N LYS A 70 27.31 -7.24 -24.26
CA LYS A 70 26.23 -7.78 -23.41
C LYS A 70 25.52 -9.02 -23.96
N ARG A 71 25.64 -9.26 -25.27
CA ARG A 71 24.93 -10.32 -25.99
C ARG A 71 25.80 -11.54 -26.27
N CYS A 72 27.10 -11.41 -26.45
CA CYS A 72 27.91 -12.50 -27.02
C CYS A 72 29.36 -12.51 -26.53
N ASP A 73 29.66 -11.68 -25.54
CA ASP A 73 30.94 -11.67 -24.85
C ASP A 73 32.18 -11.12 -25.57
N LYS A 74 32.09 -10.90 -26.88
CA LYS A 74 33.19 -10.39 -27.71
C LYS A 74 33.48 -8.90 -27.45
N ASN A 75 34.64 -8.43 -27.90
CA ASN A 75 35.06 -7.03 -27.77
C ASN A 75 34.12 -6.10 -28.57
N ARG A 76 33.45 -5.18 -27.87
CA ARG A 76 32.48 -4.24 -28.44
C ARG A 76 33.10 -3.29 -29.48
N LYS A 77 34.40 -3.02 -29.40
CA LYS A 77 35.10 -2.12 -30.31
C LYS A 77 35.47 -2.75 -31.65
N GLU A 78 35.44 -4.09 -31.75
CA GLU A 78 35.83 -4.82 -32.95
C GLU A 78 34.63 -5.12 -33.86
N GLY A 79 34.05 -4.06 -34.43
CA GLY A 79 33.05 -4.16 -35.51
C GLY A 79 31.59 -3.97 -35.09
N GLU A 80 30.72 -3.84 -36.09
CA GLU A 80 29.28 -3.58 -35.94
C GLU A 80 28.57 -4.76 -35.25
N HIS A 81 28.54 -4.72 -33.92
CA HIS A 81 28.01 -5.79 -33.07
C HIS A 81 26.46 -5.90 -33.06
N LYS A 82 25.79 -5.50 -34.15
CA LYS A 82 24.32 -5.44 -34.27
C LYS A 82 23.69 -6.84 -34.40
N GLU A 83 24.39 -7.80 -35.01
CA GLU A 83 23.85 -9.13 -35.38
C GLU A 83 24.47 -10.31 -34.62
N CYS A 84 24.99 -10.08 -33.41
CA CYS A 84 25.57 -11.16 -32.63
C CYS A 84 24.52 -12.08 -31.99
N LEU A 85 24.81 -13.39 -31.96
CA LEU A 85 24.01 -14.39 -31.26
C LEU A 85 23.93 -14.06 -29.77
N ILE A 86 22.74 -14.17 -29.19
CA ILE A 86 22.51 -13.88 -27.77
C ILE A 86 22.89 -15.11 -26.94
N ASN A 87 23.96 -14.99 -26.17
CA ASN A 87 24.45 -15.92 -25.19
C ASN A 87 24.95 -15.15 -23.95
N CYS A 88 24.34 -15.44 -22.80
CA CYS A 88 24.68 -14.84 -21.54
C CYS A 88 26.05 -15.35 -21.08
N HIS A 89 27.07 -14.51 -21.04
CA HIS A 89 28.39 -14.94 -20.53
C HIS A 89 28.45 -15.13 -19.01
N ASN A 90 27.36 -14.83 -18.30
CA ASN A 90 27.24 -15.17 -16.88
C ASN A 90 26.79 -16.64 -16.75
N CYS A 91 25.62 -17.02 -17.27
CA CYS A 91 25.05 -18.37 -17.05
C CYS A 91 25.08 -19.31 -18.26
N GLY A 92 25.51 -18.84 -19.44
CA GLY A 92 25.47 -19.59 -20.71
C GLY A 92 24.10 -19.70 -21.38
N GLY A 93 23.08 -19.00 -20.87
CA GLY A 93 21.70 -19.06 -21.39
C GLY A 93 21.43 -18.13 -22.57
N SER A 94 20.32 -18.37 -23.29
CA SER A 94 19.88 -17.60 -24.47
C SER A 94 19.23 -16.25 -24.10
N HIS A 95 19.91 -15.42 -23.31
CA HIS A 95 19.48 -14.07 -22.94
C HIS A 95 20.69 -13.14 -22.78
N VAL A 96 20.45 -11.83 -22.61
CA VAL A 96 21.53 -10.86 -22.40
C VAL A 96 22.17 -11.04 -21.02
N SER A 97 23.45 -10.70 -20.87
CA SER A 97 24.19 -10.88 -19.61
C SER A 97 23.70 -10.01 -18.46
N THR A 98 22.96 -8.95 -18.77
CA THR A 98 22.32 -8.07 -17.77
C THR A 98 20.84 -8.41 -17.55
N ASP A 99 20.33 -9.54 -18.04
CA ASP A 99 18.93 -9.95 -17.81
C ASP A 99 18.74 -10.29 -16.32
N PHE A 100 17.71 -9.71 -15.71
CA PHE A 100 17.35 -9.97 -14.31
C PHE A 100 16.84 -11.39 -14.05
N ARG A 101 16.48 -12.13 -15.11
CA ARG A 101 16.09 -13.53 -15.04
C ARG A 101 17.27 -14.50 -15.12
N CYS A 102 18.49 -13.99 -15.31
CA CYS A 102 19.70 -14.81 -15.29
C CYS A 102 19.87 -15.42 -13.89
N SER A 103 20.05 -16.73 -13.80
CA SER A 103 20.20 -17.46 -12.53
C SER A 103 21.35 -16.95 -11.66
N LEU A 104 22.49 -16.60 -12.27
CA LEU A 104 23.62 -16.02 -11.53
C LEU A 104 23.36 -14.59 -11.05
N VAL A 105 22.67 -13.78 -11.86
CA VAL A 105 22.29 -12.41 -11.45
C VAL A 105 21.26 -12.48 -10.32
N GLN A 106 20.34 -13.44 -10.39
CA GLN A 106 19.36 -13.69 -9.33
C GLN A 106 20.06 -14.15 -8.04
N GLY A 107 20.98 -15.11 -8.11
CA GLY A 107 21.76 -15.55 -6.95
C GLY A 107 22.58 -14.42 -6.32
N PHE A 108 23.23 -13.58 -7.14
CA PHE A 108 23.93 -12.39 -6.65
C PHE A 108 22.97 -11.41 -5.95
N ARG A 109 21.77 -11.21 -6.53
CA ARG A 109 20.76 -10.33 -5.95
C ARG A 109 20.23 -10.86 -4.62
N GLU A 110 20.02 -12.17 -4.49
CA GLU A 110 19.60 -12.81 -3.25
C GLU A 110 20.67 -12.66 -2.17
N GLN A 111 21.95 -12.86 -2.50
CA GLN A 111 23.08 -12.60 -1.60
C GLN A 111 23.14 -11.13 -1.17
N LEU A 112 22.92 -10.19 -2.10
CA LEU A 112 22.88 -8.77 -1.79
C LEU A 112 21.73 -8.43 -0.83
N ILE A 113 20.54 -9.02 -1.03
CA ILE A 113 19.40 -8.84 -0.13
C ILE A 113 19.74 -9.39 1.27
N GLN A 114 20.30 -10.59 1.37
CA GLN A 114 20.71 -11.17 2.65
C GLN A 114 21.75 -10.30 3.36
N HIS A 115 22.74 -9.79 2.63
CA HIS A 115 23.76 -8.90 3.18
C HIS A 115 23.15 -7.58 3.69
N LEU A 116 22.24 -6.96 2.91
CA LEU A 116 21.54 -5.74 3.32
C LEU A 116 20.59 -5.96 4.51
N GLN A 117 20.01 -7.16 4.65
CA GLN A 117 19.22 -7.53 5.82
C GLN A 117 20.08 -7.63 7.08
N GLN A 118 21.31 -8.14 6.95
CA GLN A 118 22.28 -8.22 8.06
C GLN A 118 22.93 -6.87 8.40
N HIS A 119 23.06 -5.98 7.40
CA HIS A 119 23.70 -4.66 7.52
C HIS A 119 22.75 -3.52 7.14
N PRO A 120 21.71 -3.29 7.97
CA PRO A 120 20.71 -2.26 7.70
C PRO A 120 21.28 -0.85 7.57
N GLU A 121 22.42 -0.57 8.19
CA GLU A 121 23.15 0.68 8.14
C GLU A 121 23.65 1.06 6.73
N TYR A 122 23.76 0.09 5.81
CA TYR A 122 24.18 0.35 4.42
C TYR A 122 23.06 0.83 3.52
N LEU A 123 21.80 0.71 3.96
CA LEU A 123 20.67 1.27 3.24
C LEU A 123 20.61 2.79 3.48
N PRO A 124 20.33 3.60 2.44
CA PRO A 124 20.10 5.03 2.66
C PRO A 124 18.90 5.23 3.60
N ASP A 125 18.86 6.33 4.35
CA ASP A 125 17.89 6.52 5.44
C ASP A 125 16.42 6.43 4.98
N ASN A 126 16.16 6.75 3.70
CA ASN A 126 14.85 6.58 3.06
C ASN A 126 14.50 5.14 2.65
N ALA A 127 15.49 4.23 2.60
CA ALA A 127 15.32 2.80 2.31
C ALA A 127 15.42 1.92 3.57
N GLN A 128 15.93 2.45 4.69
CA GLN A 128 15.95 1.77 6.01
C GLN A 128 14.55 1.54 6.62
N ILE A 129 13.51 2.16 6.03
CA ILE A 129 12.11 1.92 6.37
C ILE A 129 11.73 0.44 6.13
N PHE A 130 12.50 -0.25 5.27
CA PHE A 130 12.24 -1.61 4.77
C PHE A 130 12.93 -2.76 5.53
N ILE A 131 13.28 -2.57 6.80
CA ILE A 131 14.04 -3.57 7.58
C ILE A 131 13.29 -3.96 8.85
N PRO A 132 13.14 -5.25 9.19
CA PRO A 132 12.51 -5.69 10.43
C PRO A 132 13.11 -5.04 11.69
N SER A 133 12.26 -4.72 12.68
CA SER A 133 12.68 -3.99 13.89
C SER A 133 13.76 -4.65 14.73
N HIS A 134 13.88 -5.97 14.72
CA HIS A 134 14.95 -6.67 15.43
C HIS A 134 16.35 -6.35 14.86
N PHE A 135 16.46 -5.95 13.59
CA PHE A 135 17.71 -5.43 13.01
C PHE A 135 17.90 -3.92 13.26
N ARG A 136 16.83 -3.16 13.55
CA ARG A 136 16.92 -1.70 13.85
C ARG A 136 17.50 -1.41 15.24
N GLN A 137 17.46 -2.37 16.16
CA GLN A 137 17.86 -2.19 17.56
C GLN A 137 19.35 -1.81 17.73
N TYR A 138 20.20 -2.10 16.74
CA TYR A 138 21.62 -1.72 16.79
C TYR A 138 21.86 -0.21 16.61
N LYS A 139 21.06 0.49 15.78
CA LYS A 139 21.27 1.91 15.46
C LYS A 139 20.73 2.84 16.56
N GLN A 140 19.64 2.47 17.23
CA GLN A 140 19.11 3.26 18.36
C GLN A 140 20.08 3.32 19.54
N ASN A 141 20.84 2.25 19.80
CA ASN A 141 21.87 2.22 20.83
C ASN A 141 23.14 3.03 20.45
N PHE A 142 23.35 3.28 19.17
CA PHE A 142 24.49 4.07 18.67
C PHE A 142 24.18 5.57 18.62
N LEU A 143 22.97 5.95 18.19
CA LEU A 143 22.54 7.35 18.13
C LEU A 143 22.26 7.94 19.52
N SER A 144 21.74 7.15 20.46
CA SER A 144 21.54 7.60 21.85
C SER A 144 22.86 7.87 22.58
N LYS A 145 23.96 7.22 22.18
CA LYS A 145 25.31 7.50 22.71
C LYS A 145 25.96 8.73 22.08
N ASN A 146 25.63 9.06 20.82
CA ASN A 146 26.23 10.22 20.13
C ASN A 146 25.41 11.52 20.27
N LEU A 147 24.12 11.47 20.65
CA LEU A 147 23.33 12.68 20.89
C LEU A 147 23.74 13.49 22.13
N GLN A 148 24.71 13.02 22.93
CA GLN A 148 25.30 13.80 24.02
C GLN A 148 26.49 14.67 23.59
N ASN A 149 26.99 14.53 22.36
CA ASN A 149 28.01 15.41 21.80
C ASN A 149 27.62 15.76 20.36
N ASP A 150 27.20 17.01 20.12
CA ASP A 150 27.82 17.84 19.08
C ASP A 150 27.02 19.13 18.85
N LYS A 151 27.61 20.24 19.29
CA LYS A 151 27.56 21.51 18.56
C LYS A 151 28.64 21.41 17.49
N TYR A 152 28.31 21.38 16.19
CA TYR A 152 29.29 21.80 15.19
C TYR A 152 28.68 22.44 13.95
N HIS A 153 29.38 23.50 13.52
CA HIS A 153 29.10 24.42 12.45
C HIS A 153 29.26 23.84 11.05
N ASP A 154 28.46 24.38 10.15
CA ASP A 154 28.55 24.33 8.70
C ASP A 154 29.85 25.03 8.20
N VAL A 155 30.74 24.29 7.52
CA VAL A 155 31.93 24.87 6.88
C VAL A 155 32.12 24.29 5.48
N LYS A 156 32.16 25.20 4.50
CA LYS A 156 32.52 24.98 3.10
C LYS A 156 33.93 24.40 2.97
N GLN A 157 34.05 23.26 2.28
CA GLN A 157 35.34 22.59 2.05
C GLN A 157 36.21 23.33 1.03
N TYR A 158 37.26 23.99 1.51
CA TYR A 158 38.43 24.34 0.70
C TYR A 158 39.43 23.18 0.75
N ARG A 159 39.78 22.62 -0.41
CA ARG A 159 40.76 21.54 -0.56
C ARG A 159 42.17 22.12 -0.48
N MET A 160 42.79 22.08 0.69
CA MET A 160 44.23 22.33 0.85
C MET A 160 44.98 21.00 0.64
N LYS A 161 45.97 21.00 -0.28
CA LYS A 161 46.88 19.87 -0.49
C LYS A 161 47.83 19.80 0.71
N ASN A 162 47.75 18.72 1.49
CA ASN A 162 48.62 18.52 2.64
C ASN A 162 49.80 17.61 2.26
N ASN A 163 51.02 18.07 2.52
CA ASN A 163 52.25 17.30 2.32
C ASN A 163 52.51 16.45 3.59
N ASN A 164 52.34 15.13 3.45
CA ASN A 164 52.99 14.03 4.18
C ASN A 164 53.16 14.01 5.71
N ASN A 165 52.45 14.82 6.51
CA ASN A 165 52.41 14.62 7.96
C ASN A 165 50.98 14.78 8.51
N ILE A 166 50.36 13.66 8.92
CA ILE A 166 48.93 13.58 9.27
C ILE A 166 48.59 14.29 10.59
N ASN A 167 49.59 14.67 11.40
CA ASN A 167 49.38 15.19 12.75
C ASN A 167 49.81 16.66 12.97
N GLU A 168 50.16 17.42 11.92
CA GLU A 168 50.51 18.84 12.05
C GLU A 168 49.41 19.76 11.51
N TRP A 169 48.99 20.73 12.34
CA TRP A 169 48.07 21.78 11.95
C TRP A 169 48.72 22.74 10.95
N PRO A 170 48.00 23.22 9.92
CA PRO A 170 48.55 24.17 8.95
C PRO A 170 48.87 25.51 9.62
N LEU A 171 50.10 26.01 9.40
CA LEU A 171 50.53 27.33 9.86
C LEU A 171 49.76 28.42 9.12
N LEU A 172 49.07 29.30 9.86
CA LEU A 172 48.42 30.48 9.29
C LEU A 172 49.48 31.46 8.76
N PRO A 173 49.23 32.12 7.62
CA PRO A 173 50.15 33.15 7.12
C PRO A 173 50.24 34.31 8.12
N PRO A 174 51.44 34.90 8.31
CA PRO A 174 51.62 36.03 9.22
C PRO A 174 50.77 37.22 8.75
N ALA A 175 49.99 37.78 9.67
CA ALA A 175 49.17 38.96 9.41
C ALA A 175 50.08 40.15 9.08
N VAL A 176 50.15 40.52 7.80
CA VAL A 176 50.81 41.75 7.35
C VAL A 176 49.83 42.89 7.63
N HIS A 177 49.97 43.52 8.80
CA HIS A 177 49.22 44.72 9.15
C HIS A 177 49.77 45.92 8.36
N ASP A 178 49.27 46.13 7.15
CA ASP A 178 49.51 47.36 6.39
C ASP A 178 48.39 48.38 6.71
N THR A 179 48.49 49.01 7.88
CA THR A 179 47.42 49.85 8.47
C THR A 179 47.42 51.32 8.01
N LEU A 180 48.14 51.70 6.95
CA LEU A 180 48.35 53.14 6.65
C LEU A 180 47.74 53.69 5.35
N SER A 181 46.96 52.92 4.57
CA SER A 181 46.40 53.42 3.30
C SER A 181 44.88 53.66 3.28
N TYR A 182 44.16 53.43 4.38
CA TYR A 182 42.68 53.44 4.37
C TYR A 182 42.00 54.78 4.73
N SER A 183 42.73 55.87 5.02
CA SER A 183 42.09 57.11 5.51
C SER A 183 41.60 58.08 4.43
N LYS A 184 41.86 57.82 3.14
CA LYS A 184 41.54 58.78 2.05
C LYS A 184 40.19 58.59 1.34
N TYR A 185 39.44 57.53 1.67
CA TYR A 185 38.16 57.19 1.01
C TYR A 185 36.90 57.38 1.88
N SER A 186 37.02 57.95 3.08
CA SER A 186 35.92 58.01 4.06
C SER A 186 34.80 59.03 3.75
N LYS A 187 34.96 59.90 2.74
CA LYS A 187 33.95 60.93 2.41
C LYS A 187 32.83 60.47 1.47
N GLY A 188 32.93 59.29 0.84
CA GLY A 188 31.86 58.73 -0.01
C GLY A 188 30.90 57.78 0.70
N TYR A 189 31.23 57.32 1.91
CA TYR A 189 30.51 56.24 2.60
C TYR A 189 29.16 56.64 3.22
N LEU A 190 28.91 57.94 3.46
CA LEU A 190 27.67 58.40 4.08
C LEU A 190 26.46 58.34 3.12
N ASP A 191 26.63 58.67 1.84
CA ASP A 191 25.56 58.55 0.84
C ASP A 191 25.24 57.08 0.52
N ASP A 192 26.24 56.19 0.57
CA ASP A 192 26.04 54.75 0.39
C ASP A 192 25.27 54.12 1.56
N THR A 193 25.44 54.62 2.80
CA THR A 193 24.69 54.09 3.95
C THR A 193 23.20 54.40 3.90
N ILE A 194 22.79 55.56 3.38
CA ILE A 194 21.36 55.92 3.23
C ILE A 194 20.71 55.04 2.16
N ASN A 195 21.37 54.87 1.02
CA ASN A 195 20.87 54.00 -0.06
C ASN A 195 20.77 52.53 0.40
N LEU A 196 21.77 52.05 1.15
CA LEU A 196 21.73 50.69 1.71
C LEU A 196 20.55 50.50 2.67
N GLN A 197 20.26 51.48 3.53
CA GLN A 197 19.12 51.39 4.44
C GLN A 197 17.77 51.35 3.70
N VAL A 198 17.62 52.13 2.64
CA VAL A 198 16.41 52.10 1.79
C VAL A 198 16.25 50.73 1.12
N HIS A 199 17.34 50.15 0.62
CA HIS A 199 17.33 48.79 0.05
C HIS A 199 16.99 47.71 1.08
N LEU A 200 17.54 47.80 2.30
CA LEU A 200 17.22 46.87 3.39
C LEU A 200 15.74 46.96 3.78
N ASN A 201 15.21 48.16 3.97
CA ASN A 201 13.79 48.35 4.30
C ASN A 201 12.87 47.80 3.19
N ARG A 202 13.22 48.02 1.92
CA ARG A 202 12.47 47.46 0.79
C ARG A 202 12.52 45.93 0.78
N PHE A 203 13.69 45.35 1.02
CA PHE A 203 13.85 43.91 1.07
C PHE A 203 13.06 43.27 2.23
N GLU A 204 13.06 43.91 3.41
CA GLU A 204 12.26 43.48 4.56
C GLU A 204 10.76 43.52 4.24
N GLN A 205 10.30 44.58 3.58
CA GLN A 205 8.91 44.71 3.13
C GLN A 205 8.54 43.61 2.11
N GLU A 206 9.39 43.36 1.12
CA GLU A 206 9.19 42.28 0.13
C GLU A 206 9.15 40.90 0.80
N CYS A 207 10.00 40.65 1.81
CA CYS A 207 9.98 39.42 2.60
C CYS A 207 8.68 39.28 3.41
N TYR A 208 8.20 40.37 4.00
CA TYR A 208 6.95 40.38 4.77
C TYR A 208 5.74 40.09 3.88
N GLU A 209 5.66 40.72 2.71
CA GLU A 209 4.61 40.47 1.71
C GLU A 209 4.66 39.05 1.17
N ALA A 210 5.85 38.52 0.89
CA ALA A 210 6.04 37.14 0.46
C ALA A 210 5.55 36.14 1.52
N LYS A 211 5.83 36.40 2.81
CA LYS A 211 5.33 35.59 3.92
C LYS A 211 3.81 35.63 4.02
N GLN A 212 3.19 36.81 3.96
CA GLN A 212 1.74 36.92 3.98
C GLN A 212 1.06 36.20 2.80
N ASN A 213 1.65 36.30 1.60
CA ASN A 213 1.15 35.60 0.42
C ASN A 213 1.26 34.08 0.58
N TYR A 214 2.39 33.61 1.11
CA TYR A 214 2.59 32.20 1.45
C TYR A 214 1.53 31.71 2.45
N ASP A 215 1.33 32.42 3.56
CA ASP A 215 0.36 32.05 4.60
C ASP A 215 -1.08 32.03 4.05
N LYS A 216 -1.43 33.00 3.18
CA LYS A 216 -2.73 33.04 2.50
C LYS A 216 -2.92 31.83 1.58
N LYS A 217 -1.91 31.47 0.79
CA LYS A 217 -1.96 30.27 -0.08
C LYS A 217 -2.03 28.99 0.72
N HIS A 218 -1.23 28.88 1.79
CA HIS A 218 -1.23 27.74 2.68
C HIS A 218 -2.61 27.53 3.33
N ASN A 219 -3.22 28.60 3.85
CA ASN A 219 -4.57 28.54 4.42
C ASN A 219 -5.63 28.19 3.38
N ALA A 220 -5.53 28.72 2.16
CA ALA A 220 -6.45 28.34 1.08
C ALA A 220 -6.35 26.84 0.71
N ILE A 221 -5.14 26.29 0.66
CA ILE A 221 -4.92 24.85 0.43
C ILE A 221 -5.48 24.03 1.59
N LYS A 222 -5.22 24.44 2.84
CA LYS A 222 -5.76 23.79 4.04
C LYS A 222 -7.29 23.73 4.03
N THR A 223 -7.96 24.81 3.66
CA THR A 223 -9.42 24.85 3.53
C THR A 223 -9.92 23.90 2.44
N LYS A 224 -9.26 23.83 1.28
CA LYS A 224 -9.61 22.89 0.20
C LYS A 224 -9.46 21.44 0.66
N ILE A 225 -8.36 21.10 1.33
CA ILE A 225 -8.12 19.75 1.87
C ILE A 225 -9.24 19.37 2.85
N ASN A 226 -9.56 20.25 3.80
CA ASN A 226 -10.63 20.00 4.77
C ASN A 226 -11.99 19.82 4.10
N SER A 227 -12.29 20.59 3.05
CA SER A 227 -13.52 20.42 2.27
C SER A 227 -13.58 19.04 1.59
N CYS A 228 -12.49 18.58 0.97
CA CYS A 228 -12.42 17.24 0.39
C CYS A 228 -12.54 16.14 1.44
N LEU A 229 -11.90 16.28 2.60
CA LEU A 229 -12.02 15.31 3.69
C LEU A 229 -13.46 15.19 4.20
N ASN A 230 -14.17 16.31 4.35
CA ASN A 230 -15.58 16.30 4.74
C ASN A 230 -16.47 15.62 3.68
N GLN A 231 -16.18 15.81 2.38
CA GLN A 231 -16.89 15.12 1.30
C GLN A 231 -16.65 13.61 1.35
N ILE A 232 -15.40 13.18 1.54
CA ILE A 232 -15.05 11.76 1.68
C ILE A 232 -15.76 11.15 2.89
N GLN A 233 -15.76 11.83 4.04
CA GLN A 233 -16.45 11.35 5.24
C GLN A 233 -17.96 11.21 5.00
N SER A 234 -18.58 12.15 4.30
CA SER A 234 -20.00 12.07 3.93
C SER A 234 -20.30 10.86 3.03
N MET A 235 -19.48 10.63 2.01
CA MET A 235 -19.61 9.45 1.13
C MET A 235 -19.44 8.14 1.90
N MET A 236 -18.46 8.06 2.80
CA MET A 236 -18.23 6.88 3.65
C MET A 236 -19.42 6.60 4.56
N ASN A 237 -20.02 7.63 5.16
CA ASN A 237 -21.23 7.47 5.97
C ASN A 237 -22.40 6.96 5.14
N CYS A 238 -22.57 7.45 3.92
CA CYS A 238 -23.60 6.97 2.98
C CYS A 238 -23.38 5.47 2.67
N PHE A 239 -22.16 5.09 2.28
CA PHE A 239 -21.81 3.70 1.98
C PHE A 239 -22.03 2.76 3.17
N SER A 240 -21.65 3.19 4.38
CA SER A 240 -21.89 2.43 5.61
C SER A 240 -23.39 2.20 5.84
N SER A 241 -24.22 3.21 5.58
CA SER A 241 -25.68 3.08 5.72
C SER A 241 -26.28 2.10 4.69
N THR A 242 -25.76 2.08 3.48
CA THR A 242 -26.18 1.13 2.43
C THR A 242 -25.81 -0.30 2.80
N ILE A 243 -24.59 -0.54 3.29
CA ILE A 243 -24.17 -1.86 3.77
C ILE A 243 -25.08 -2.33 4.91
N GLN A 244 -25.39 -1.44 5.86
CA GLN A 244 -26.28 -1.78 6.96
C GLN A 244 -27.67 -2.24 6.45
N ARG A 245 -28.27 -1.49 5.52
CA ARG A 245 -29.55 -1.88 4.90
C ARG A 245 -29.47 -3.20 4.16
N GLN A 246 -28.38 -3.46 3.43
CA GLN A 246 -28.18 -4.74 2.75
C GLN A 246 -28.09 -5.91 3.74
N ASN A 247 -27.39 -5.72 4.87
CA ASN A 247 -27.30 -6.74 5.91
C ASN A 247 -28.67 -7.02 6.57
N GLU A 248 -29.46 -5.98 6.84
CA GLU A 248 -30.83 -6.10 7.34
C GLU A 248 -31.72 -6.88 6.34
N MET A 249 -31.63 -6.56 5.05
CA MET A 249 -32.36 -7.28 3.99
C MET A 249 -31.93 -8.75 3.89
N MET A 250 -30.63 -9.04 3.96
CA MET A 250 -30.12 -10.42 3.98
C MET A 250 -30.65 -11.22 5.18
N TYR A 251 -30.77 -10.58 6.34
CA TYR A 251 -31.32 -11.22 7.53
C TYR A 251 -32.79 -11.61 7.32
N VAL A 252 -33.59 -10.70 6.76
CA VAL A 252 -35.00 -10.95 6.42
C VAL A 252 -35.12 -12.09 5.41
N LEU A 253 -34.34 -12.06 4.33
CA LEU A 253 -34.34 -13.12 3.31
C LEU A 253 -33.98 -14.49 3.91
N LYS A 254 -32.99 -14.53 4.81
CA LYS A 254 -32.61 -15.76 5.51
C LYS A 254 -33.74 -16.29 6.39
N ALA A 255 -34.45 -15.41 7.11
CA ALA A 255 -35.60 -15.81 7.91
C ALA A 255 -36.72 -16.39 7.03
N SER A 256 -37.07 -15.73 5.93
CA SER A 256 -38.10 -16.21 4.99
C SER A 256 -37.71 -17.55 4.34
N LEU A 257 -36.43 -17.75 3.98
CA LEU A 257 -35.97 -19.03 3.46
C LEU A 257 -36.10 -20.17 4.47
N ASN A 258 -35.83 -19.91 5.75
CA ASN A 258 -36.01 -20.91 6.80
C ASN A 258 -37.49 -21.28 6.97
N GLU A 259 -38.39 -20.30 6.95
CA GLU A 259 -39.84 -20.56 7.00
C GLU A 259 -40.29 -21.43 5.81
N CYS A 260 -39.82 -21.14 4.59
CA CYS A 260 -40.10 -21.98 3.43
C CYS A 260 -39.59 -23.43 3.59
N LEU A 261 -38.39 -23.60 4.15
CA LEU A 261 -37.81 -24.93 4.41
C LEU A 261 -38.63 -25.70 5.45
N ASP A 262 -39.12 -25.03 6.49
CA ASP A 262 -39.98 -25.64 7.50
C ASP A 262 -41.33 -26.06 6.91
N ILE A 263 -41.93 -25.26 6.03
CA ILE A 263 -43.16 -25.62 5.29
C ILE A 263 -42.92 -26.86 4.43
N ILE A 264 -41.81 -26.92 3.68
CA ILE A 264 -41.45 -28.07 2.85
C ILE A 264 -41.26 -29.32 3.72
N LYS A 265 -40.62 -29.18 4.89
CA LYS A 265 -40.41 -30.29 5.82
C LYS A 265 -41.74 -30.83 6.37
N ILE A 266 -42.65 -29.95 6.77
CA ILE A 266 -44.00 -30.32 7.21
C ILE A 266 -44.77 -31.03 6.09
N SER A 267 -44.71 -30.50 4.87
CA SER A 267 -45.34 -31.11 3.69
C SER A 267 -44.83 -32.52 3.43
N ASN A 268 -43.50 -32.71 3.45
CA ASN A 268 -42.88 -34.01 3.27
C ASN A 268 -43.25 -35.00 4.40
N GLN A 269 -43.32 -34.54 5.64
CA GLN A 269 -43.79 -35.36 6.77
C GLN A 269 -45.24 -35.81 6.59
N ALA A 270 -46.11 -34.91 6.13
CA ALA A 270 -47.50 -35.24 5.82
C ALA A 270 -47.60 -36.29 4.70
N ILE A 271 -46.84 -36.14 3.62
CA ILE A 271 -46.77 -37.12 2.52
C ILE A 271 -46.28 -38.49 3.03
N CYS A 272 -45.25 -38.52 3.87
CA CYS A 272 -44.74 -39.77 4.45
C CYS A 272 -45.80 -40.45 5.34
N LEU A 273 -46.54 -39.70 6.15
CA LEU A 273 -47.62 -40.25 6.97
C LEU A 273 -48.70 -40.88 6.09
N MET A 274 -49.13 -40.19 5.03
CA MET A 274 -50.10 -40.69 4.05
C MET A 274 -49.69 -42.01 3.39
N MET A 275 -48.39 -42.21 3.18
CA MET A 275 -47.84 -43.41 2.53
C MET A 275 -47.67 -44.61 3.48
N THR A 276 -47.97 -44.47 4.77
CA THR A 276 -48.00 -45.59 5.73
C THR A 276 -49.39 -46.22 5.81
N LYS A 277 -49.48 -47.56 5.98
CA LYS A 277 -50.75 -48.29 6.12
C LYS A 277 -51.69 -47.72 7.20
N SER A 278 -51.14 -47.11 8.26
CA SER A 278 -51.93 -46.44 9.32
C SER A 278 -52.36 -45.02 8.96
N GLY A 279 -51.55 -44.27 8.22
CA GLY A 279 -51.90 -42.92 7.76
C GLY A 279 -52.90 -42.95 6.60
N ASP A 280 -52.85 -43.97 5.75
CA ASP A 280 -53.87 -44.21 4.71
C ASP A 280 -55.25 -44.44 5.35
N GLN A 281 -55.32 -45.16 6.48
CA GLN A 281 -56.55 -45.34 7.26
C GLN A 281 -57.05 -44.06 7.95
N GLN A 282 -56.15 -43.20 8.46
CA GLN A 282 -56.54 -41.92 9.05
C GLN A 282 -56.96 -40.89 8.00
N TYR A 283 -56.29 -40.85 6.86
CA TYR A 283 -56.68 -40.01 5.73
C TYR A 283 -58.00 -40.48 5.12
N THR A 284 -58.19 -41.79 4.96
CA THR A 284 -59.47 -42.37 4.54
C THR A 284 -60.58 -41.99 5.52
N LYS A 285 -60.35 -42.05 6.84
CA LYS A 285 -61.32 -41.57 7.84
C LYS A 285 -61.60 -40.06 7.75
N MET A 286 -60.59 -39.24 7.47
CA MET A 286 -60.74 -37.79 7.34
C MET A 286 -61.49 -37.41 6.04
N ILE A 287 -61.21 -38.11 4.95
CA ILE A 287 -61.93 -38.03 3.67
C ILE A 287 -63.36 -38.55 3.86
N GLU A 288 -63.56 -39.66 4.57
CA GLU A 288 -64.88 -40.22 4.89
C GLU A 288 -65.72 -39.24 5.72
N GLN A 289 -65.12 -38.58 6.72
CA GLN A 289 -65.74 -37.51 7.50
C GLN A 289 -66.10 -36.29 6.63
N LEU A 290 -65.23 -35.90 5.70
CA LEU A 290 -65.55 -34.86 4.71
C LEU A 290 -66.64 -35.31 3.74
N THR A 291 -66.73 -36.61 3.42
CA THR A 291 -67.78 -37.14 2.54
C THR A 291 -69.16 -37.21 3.19
N THR A 292 -69.22 -37.28 4.53
CA THR A 292 -70.48 -37.22 5.29
C THR A 292 -71.04 -35.82 5.46
N ILE A 293 -70.28 -34.77 5.13
CA ILE A 293 -70.77 -33.39 5.12
C ILE A 293 -71.53 -33.16 3.79
N PRO A 294 -72.81 -32.72 3.85
CA PRO A 294 -73.61 -32.40 2.68
C PRO A 294 -72.84 -31.48 1.73
N PHE A 295 -72.97 -31.71 0.42
CA PHE A 295 -72.20 -31.00 -0.61
C PHE A 295 -72.24 -29.46 -0.45
N ASP A 296 -73.39 -28.94 -0.01
CA ASP A 296 -73.63 -27.51 0.21
C ASP A 296 -72.81 -26.93 1.39
N GLU A 297 -72.53 -27.74 2.42
CA GLU A 297 -71.70 -27.35 3.57
C GLU A 297 -70.19 -27.56 3.30
N ARG A 298 -69.85 -28.43 2.34
CA ARG A 298 -68.46 -28.70 1.96
C ARG A 298 -67.86 -27.51 1.23
N GLN A 299 -68.62 -26.87 0.32
CA GLN A 299 -68.20 -25.64 -0.33
C GLN A 299 -68.07 -24.49 0.67
N ALA A 300 -68.98 -24.38 1.64
CA ALA A 300 -68.89 -23.38 2.70
C ALA A 300 -67.65 -23.56 3.58
N THR A 301 -67.30 -24.80 3.92
CA THR A 301 -66.12 -25.13 4.74
C THR A 301 -64.83 -24.89 3.99
N ILE A 302 -64.75 -25.27 2.71
CA ILE A 302 -63.60 -24.97 1.84
C ILE A 302 -63.45 -23.46 1.66
N ASN A 303 -64.55 -22.74 1.40
CA ASN A 303 -64.54 -21.29 1.30
C ASN A 303 -64.14 -20.63 2.63
N LYS A 304 -64.51 -21.20 3.79
CA LYS A 304 -64.12 -20.71 5.12
C LYS A 304 -62.63 -20.93 5.40
N ILE A 305 -62.07 -22.05 4.94
CA ILE A 305 -60.63 -22.31 5.00
C ILE A 305 -59.89 -21.35 4.07
N PHE A 306 -60.30 -21.24 2.80
CA PHE A 306 -59.67 -20.31 1.85
C PHE A 306 -59.75 -18.87 2.34
N SER A 307 -60.92 -18.38 2.79
CA SER A 307 -61.06 -17.03 3.33
C SER A 307 -60.28 -16.77 4.62
N ALA A 308 -59.99 -17.79 5.42
CA ALA A 308 -59.09 -17.65 6.57
C ALA A 308 -57.62 -17.45 6.14
N TYR A 309 -57.22 -17.99 4.98
CA TYR A 309 -55.85 -17.90 4.46
C TYR A 309 -55.65 -16.82 3.39
N THR A 310 -56.73 -16.31 2.77
CA THR A 310 -56.67 -15.22 1.78
C THR A 310 -55.93 -13.99 2.29
N PRO A 311 -56.16 -13.48 3.51
CA PRO A 311 -55.44 -12.29 4.01
C PRO A 311 -53.93 -12.52 4.14
N LEU A 312 -53.52 -13.74 4.48
CA LEU A 312 -52.11 -14.11 4.59
C LEU A 312 -51.44 -14.17 3.21
N ILE A 313 -52.14 -14.73 2.22
CA ILE A 313 -51.67 -14.81 0.84
C ILE A 313 -51.58 -13.40 0.23
N GLU A 314 -52.55 -12.53 0.50
CA GLU A 314 -52.54 -11.14 0.05
C GLU A 314 -51.41 -10.32 0.70
N ASP A 315 -51.14 -10.49 2.00
CA ASP A 315 -49.99 -9.83 2.67
C ASP A 315 -48.64 -10.28 2.08
N ILE A 316 -48.46 -11.59 1.87
CA ILE A 316 -47.24 -12.13 1.25
C ILE A 316 -47.06 -11.58 -0.17
N THR A 317 -48.13 -11.58 -0.97
CA THR A 317 -48.08 -11.10 -2.36
C THR A 317 -47.75 -9.61 -2.41
N THR A 318 -48.34 -8.80 -1.53
CA THR A 318 -48.08 -7.35 -1.44
C THR A 318 -46.62 -7.08 -1.08
N ARG A 319 -46.06 -7.79 -0.10
CA ARG A 319 -44.65 -7.66 0.28
C ARG A 319 -43.67 -8.05 -0.83
N ILE A 320 -44.01 -9.06 -1.63
CA ILE A 320 -43.21 -9.45 -2.80
C ILE A 320 -43.25 -8.37 -3.88
N MET A 321 -44.42 -7.76 -4.13
CA MET A 321 -44.56 -6.69 -5.12
C MET A 321 -43.82 -5.42 -4.70
N ASP A 322 -43.90 -5.02 -3.42
CA ASP A 322 -43.14 -3.89 -2.87
C ASP A 322 -41.63 -4.13 -2.98
N ALA A 323 -41.18 -5.34 -2.64
CA ALA A 323 -39.77 -5.72 -2.78
C ALA A 323 -39.30 -5.66 -4.25
N ALA A 324 -40.13 -6.11 -5.19
CA ALA A 324 -39.83 -6.05 -6.62
C ALA A 324 -39.78 -4.61 -7.15
N GLN A 325 -40.69 -3.74 -6.72
CA GLN A 325 -40.70 -2.32 -7.09
C GLN A 325 -39.46 -1.58 -6.56
N HIS A 326 -39.04 -1.86 -5.33
CA HIS A 326 -37.80 -1.31 -4.77
C HIS A 326 -36.54 -1.79 -5.52
N LEU A 327 -36.56 -2.99 -6.11
CA LEU A 327 -35.45 -3.48 -6.93
C LEU A 327 -35.40 -2.84 -8.33
N ILE A 328 -36.53 -2.41 -8.88
CA ILE A 328 -36.59 -1.74 -10.18
C ILE A 328 -36.15 -0.28 -10.05
N ILE A 329 -36.61 0.45 -9.03
CA ILE A 329 -36.29 1.87 -8.83
C ILE A 329 -34.80 2.11 -8.50
N ASN A 330 -34.09 1.11 -7.97
CA ASN A 330 -32.68 1.23 -7.60
C ASN A 330 -31.69 0.73 -8.69
N ASN A 331 -32.19 0.25 -9.84
CA ASN A 331 -31.36 -0.25 -10.95
C ASN A 331 -31.39 0.66 -12.19
N ASP A 332 -32.11 1.77 -12.15
CA ASP A 332 -31.96 2.94 -13.03
C ASP A 332 -31.22 4.05 -12.26
#